data_AF-A0A0G1SFW3-F1
#
_entry.id   AF-A0A0G1SFW3-F1
#
_cell.length_a   1.000
_cell.length_b   1.000
_cell.length_c   1.000
_cell.angle_alpha   90.00
_cell.angle_beta   90.00
_cell.angle_gamma   90.00
#
_symmetry.space_group_name_H-M   'P 1'
#
loop_
_entity.id
_entity.type
_entity.pdbx_description
1 polymer ?
#
loop_
_entity_poly.entity_id
_entity_poly.type
_entity_poly.pdbx_seq_one_letter_code
_entity_poly.pdbx_strand_id
1 'polypeptide(L)'
;MKKFKFNKISFVVLTVAFSFGLTSLVGATTTVNLGSSDNFAVLAGSTISNTGSTVVNGALGLSPGSSVVGFPPGTVNGTQLIANPIATQAQTDLTAAYINAAGQTPVSTVPTELGGTTKMSGTYDSTSGTFGITGNLTLDAAGNPNAVFIFKTASTLITGGASSVTLVGGAQACNVFWQVGSSATIGANSTFKGNILALQSATLTTGANVEGRVLARNGAVTLDTNIITKATCALPPTPPPVPVIISAPASAQTPVPPLISVEKIPNPLALPSGSGVVIYDYMVSNTGTVAMTNVTVTDDKCVAVSLISGDNNLDNKLDTNETWRYRCTTTLFQTTTNSVTATGQANGLTAVDTAYATVVVGVALPPPLIHLVKRPSAFTLPSSGPVTYMYTVTNPGTVALSNVSVVDNKCSPIFGPSGDVNNNTMLDISETWLYTCRMNLSVNTVNTGTAQGSANGLTAIDFSLAVVLVTPPSLPNAGFGPDERSAISWNFVAVAGAFIVLLGSLLARKKRVI
;
A
#
# COMPACT_ATOMS: atom_id res chain seq x y z
N MET A 1 -32.61 52.76 68.89
CA MET A 1 -32.29 51.55 69.69
C MET A 1 -33.22 50.41 69.29
N LYS A 2 -32.71 49.38 68.60
CA LYS A 2 -32.98 47.95 68.85
C LYS A 2 -32.24 47.14 67.77
N LYS A 3 -31.22 46.42 68.23
CA LYS A 3 -30.41 45.47 67.45
C LYS A 3 -31.27 44.22 67.17
N PHE A 4 -31.24 43.72 65.94
CA PHE A 4 -31.59 42.32 65.68
C PHE A 4 -30.38 41.61 65.08
N LYS A 5 -29.81 40.71 65.87
CA LYS A 5 -28.84 39.70 65.46
C LYS A 5 -29.59 38.61 64.70
N PHE A 6 -29.07 38.15 63.57
CA PHE A 6 -29.42 36.83 63.01
C PHE A 6 -28.17 35.99 62.80
N ASN A 7 -28.33 34.72 63.15
CA ASN A 7 -27.32 33.71 63.44
C ASN A 7 -26.50 33.28 62.21
N LYS A 8 -25.24 32.92 62.47
CA LYS A 8 -24.35 32.23 61.53
C LYS A 8 -24.90 30.84 61.20
N ILE A 9 -25.14 30.57 59.93
CA ILE A 9 -25.31 29.21 59.40
C ILE A 9 -23.97 28.81 58.78
N SER A 10 -23.26 27.87 59.42
CA SER A 10 -22.05 27.27 58.88
C SER A 10 -22.39 26.35 57.72
N PHE A 11 -21.96 26.69 56.51
CA PHE A 11 -21.86 25.74 55.39
C PHE A 11 -20.49 25.07 55.44
N VAL A 12 -20.48 23.77 55.76
CA VAL A 12 -19.29 22.92 55.56
C VAL A 12 -19.30 22.49 54.10
N VAL A 13 -18.44 23.11 53.28
CA VAL A 13 -18.19 22.67 51.91
C VAL A 13 -17.15 21.55 51.97
N LEU A 14 -17.62 20.31 51.84
CA LEU A 14 -16.77 19.13 51.67
C LEU A 14 -16.21 19.15 50.23
N THR A 15 -14.96 19.58 50.07
CA THR A 15 -14.24 19.52 48.80
C THR A 15 -13.71 18.10 48.59
N VAL A 16 -14.44 17.32 47.79
CA VAL A 16 -13.93 16.04 47.27
C VAL A 16 -12.99 16.35 46.11
N ALA A 17 -11.68 16.30 46.36
CA ALA A 17 -10.68 16.39 45.32
C ALA A 17 -10.67 15.09 44.51
N PHE A 18 -11.44 15.04 43.42
CA PHE A 18 -11.32 13.99 42.41
C PHE A 18 -10.03 14.27 41.63
N SER A 19 -8.95 13.52 41.94
CA SER A 19 -7.80 13.42 41.05
C SER A 19 -8.25 12.68 39.79
N PHE A 20 -8.70 13.42 38.79
CA PHE A 20 -8.72 12.91 37.42
C PHE A 20 -7.27 12.71 37.01
N GLY A 21 -6.83 11.44 36.99
CA GLY A 21 -5.63 11.09 36.26
C GLY A 21 -5.82 11.55 34.82
N LEU A 22 -5.06 12.57 34.42
CA LEU A 22 -4.87 12.96 33.04
C LEU A 22 -4.23 11.76 32.33
N THR A 23 -5.06 10.88 31.79
CA THR A 23 -4.61 9.94 30.77
C THR A 23 -4.39 10.77 29.53
N SER A 24 -3.13 11.09 29.26
CA SER A 24 -2.72 11.70 28.01
C SER A 24 -3.16 10.77 26.87
N LEU A 25 -4.02 11.25 25.98
CA LEU A 25 -4.25 10.62 24.69
C LEU A 25 -2.95 10.75 23.90
N VAL A 26 -2.09 9.74 24.00
CA VAL A 26 -0.84 9.66 23.25
C VAL A 26 -1.21 9.32 21.81
N GLY A 27 -1.08 10.28 20.89
CA GLY A 27 -1.31 10.07 19.46
C GLY A 27 -0.41 8.96 18.90
N ALA A 28 -0.86 8.22 17.90
CA ALA A 28 -0.02 7.25 17.20
C ALA A 28 0.91 7.97 16.21
N THR A 29 2.16 7.53 16.08
CA THR A 29 3.08 8.01 15.05
C THR A 29 2.48 7.76 13.67
N THR A 30 2.37 8.81 12.87
CA THR A 30 1.81 8.74 11.52
C THR A 30 2.93 8.66 10.48
N THR A 31 2.63 8.08 9.31
CA THR A 31 3.60 7.99 8.21
C THR A 31 3.96 9.38 7.66
N VAL A 32 5.14 9.51 7.06
CA VAL A 32 5.61 10.75 6.43
C VAL A 32 5.27 10.70 4.95
N ASN A 33 4.44 11.66 4.49
CA ASN A 33 4.12 11.78 3.07
C ASN A 33 5.31 12.38 2.29
N LEU A 34 5.88 11.59 1.39
CA LEU A 34 7.01 12.01 0.55
C LEU A 34 6.58 12.81 -0.69
N GLY A 35 5.29 12.88 -1.02
CA GLY A 35 4.80 13.52 -2.24
C GLY A 35 5.51 12.97 -3.49
N SER A 36 5.87 13.84 -4.43
CA SER A 36 6.60 13.47 -5.65
C SER A 36 8.02 12.97 -5.39
N SER A 37 8.62 13.26 -4.22
CA SER A 37 9.92 12.69 -3.83
C SER A 37 9.86 11.17 -3.61
N ASP A 38 8.65 10.59 -3.46
CA ASP A 38 8.47 9.13 -3.39
C ASP A 38 8.99 8.40 -4.64
N ASN A 39 9.00 9.04 -5.80
CA ASN A 39 9.45 8.43 -7.06
C ASN A 39 10.97 8.29 -7.19
N PHE A 40 11.73 8.94 -6.30
CA PHE A 40 13.18 8.99 -6.36
C PHE A 40 13.82 7.96 -5.44
N ALA A 41 14.81 7.24 -5.94
CA ALA A 41 15.76 6.50 -5.11
C ALA A 41 16.86 7.43 -4.58
N VAL A 42 17.27 8.41 -5.40
CA VAL A 42 18.26 9.43 -5.05
C VAL A 42 17.74 10.80 -5.47
N LEU A 43 17.76 11.78 -4.55
CA LEU A 43 17.44 13.19 -4.82
C LEU A 43 18.43 14.09 -4.07
N ALA A 44 19.01 15.09 -4.74
CA ALA A 44 19.98 15.99 -4.12
C ALA A 44 19.71 17.47 -4.48
N GLY A 45 20.24 18.37 -3.63
CA GLY A 45 20.10 19.81 -3.77
C GLY A 45 21.20 20.44 -4.61
N SER A 46 22.46 20.06 -4.36
CA SER A 46 23.63 20.72 -4.94
C SER A 46 24.33 19.92 -6.04
N THR A 47 24.77 18.70 -5.74
CA THR A 47 25.48 17.81 -6.67
C THR A 47 25.18 16.34 -6.38
N ILE A 48 25.31 15.49 -7.39
CA ILE A 48 25.39 14.04 -7.20
C ILE A 48 26.72 13.56 -7.76
N SER A 49 27.48 12.83 -6.94
CA SER A 49 28.75 12.24 -7.37
C SER A 49 28.80 10.76 -7.06
N ASN A 50 29.31 9.98 -8.01
CA ASN A 50 29.48 8.55 -7.86
C ASN A 50 30.91 8.11 -8.19
N THR A 51 31.42 7.18 -7.38
CA THR A 51 32.63 6.40 -7.65
C THR A 51 32.25 4.92 -7.79
N GLY A 52 32.90 4.19 -8.69
CA GLY A 52 32.66 2.75 -8.86
C GLY A 52 31.25 2.39 -9.37
N SER A 53 30.95 1.09 -9.35
CA SER A 53 29.76 0.51 -10.01
C SER A 53 28.51 0.57 -9.14
N THR A 54 28.01 1.77 -8.87
CA THR A 54 26.74 1.97 -8.16
C THR A 54 25.54 1.60 -9.05
N VAL A 55 24.49 1.03 -8.46
CA VAL A 55 23.20 0.77 -9.09
C VAL A 55 22.09 1.51 -8.33
N VAL A 56 21.38 2.38 -9.04
CA VAL A 56 20.21 3.11 -8.52
C VAL A 56 18.94 2.53 -9.13
N ASN A 57 18.13 1.82 -8.35
CA ASN A 57 16.83 1.26 -8.75
C ASN A 57 15.70 2.22 -8.34
N GLY A 58 15.43 3.18 -9.23
CA GLY A 58 14.48 4.28 -9.05
C GLY A 58 14.97 5.55 -9.76
N ALA A 59 14.17 6.62 -9.75
CA ALA A 59 14.59 7.87 -10.38
C ALA A 59 15.77 8.51 -9.62
N LEU A 60 16.63 9.19 -10.37
CA LEU A 60 17.74 10.01 -9.87
C LEU A 60 17.44 11.48 -10.18
N GLY A 61 17.39 12.33 -9.16
CA GLY A 61 16.98 13.72 -9.27
C GLY A 61 17.98 14.70 -8.70
N LEU A 62 18.15 15.85 -9.36
CA LEU A 62 18.97 16.95 -8.87
C LEU A 62 18.30 18.29 -9.20
N SER A 63 18.06 19.10 -8.17
CA SER A 63 17.57 20.48 -8.28
C SER A 63 17.85 21.23 -6.98
N PRO A 64 18.22 22.52 -6.99
CA PRO A 64 18.48 23.36 -8.17
C PRO A 64 19.84 23.09 -8.83
N GLY A 65 20.67 22.21 -8.26
CA GLY A 65 21.92 21.79 -8.88
C GLY A 65 21.75 21.20 -10.27
N SER A 66 22.86 21.11 -11.01
CA SER A 66 22.89 20.57 -12.38
C SER A 66 24.05 19.60 -12.64
N SER A 67 24.96 19.40 -11.68
CA SER A 67 26.12 18.53 -11.84
C SER A 67 25.86 17.14 -11.26
N VAL A 68 25.76 16.16 -12.15
CA VAL A 68 25.79 14.72 -11.84
C VAL A 68 27.01 14.12 -12.51
N VAL A 69 27.88 13.48 -11.72
CA VAL A 69 29.12 12.86 -12.20
C VAL A 69 29.23 11.41 -11.74
N GLY A 70 29.88 10.56 -12.55
CA GLY A 70 30.11 9.15 -12.22
C GLY A 70 29.00 8.18 -12.66
N PHE A 71 28.10 8.60 -13.55
CA PHE A 71 27.10 7.75 -14.21
C PHE A 71 27.27 7.87 -15.74
N PRO A 72 28.17 7.09 -16.37
CA PRO A 72 28.89 5.88 -15.90
C PRO A 72 30.14 6.14 -15.01
N PRO A 73 30.67 5.13 -14.29
CA PRO A 73 30.32 3.69 -14.33
C PRO A 73 29.08 3.31 -13.49
N GLY A 74 28.54 4.24 -12.70
CA GLY A 74 27.25 4.03 -12.06
C GLY A 74 26.13 3.83 -13.08
N THR A 75 25.12 3.05 -12.73
CA THR A 75 23.93 2.78 -13.54
C THR A 75 22.68 3.25 -12.83
N VAL A 76 21.76 3.88 -13.57
CA VAL A 76 20.44 4.28 -13.09
C VAL A 76 19.40 3.44 -13.81
N ASN A 77 18.72 2.55 -13.08
CA ASN A 77 17.58 1.76 -13.52
C ASN A 77 16.28 2.57 -13.28
N GLY A 78 16.21 3.74 -13.91
CA GLY A 78 15.16 4.74 -13.73
C GLY A 78 15.45 5.98 -14.57
N THR A 79 14.64 7.02 -14.42
CA THR A 79 14.84 8.29 -15.13
C THR A 79 15.83 9.19 -14.39
N GLN A 80 16.68 9.89 -15.13
CA GLN A 80 17.50 10.97 -14.59
C GLN A 80 16.79 12.32 -14.84
N LEU A 81 16.54 13.07 -13.77
CA LEU A 81 15.78 14.32 -13.79
C LEU A 81 16.65 15.43 -13.19
N ILE A 82 17.48 16.06 -14.02
CA ILE A 82 18.51 17.03 -13.61
C ILE A 82 18.08 18.44 -14.03
N ALA A 83 18.10 19.40 -13.09
CA ALA A 83 17.60 20.76 -13.32
C ALA A 83 16.20 20.78 -13.98
N ASN A 84 15.35 19.81 -13.59
CA ASN A 84 14.06 19.54 -14.21
C ASN A 84 12.91 19.98 -13.27
N PRO A 85 11.78 20.49 -13.78
CA PRO A 85 10.62 20.87 -12.95
C PRO A 85 10.10 19.77 -12.02
N ILE A 86 10.15 18.50 -12.43
CA ILE A 86 9.77 17.35 -11.59
C ILE A 86 10.73 17.21 -10.41
N ALA A 87 12.03 17.37 -10.63
CA ALA A 87 13.02 17.34 -9.55
C ALA A 87 12.89 18.56 -8.63
N THR A 88 12.52 19.72 -9.16
CA THR A 88 12.20 20.92 -8.37
C THR A 88 10.97 20.70 -7.49
N GLN A 89 9.89 20.12 -8.02
CA GLN A 89 8.72 19.77 -7.21
C GLN A 89 9.07 18.72 -6.16
N ALA A 90 9.88 17.73 -6.51
CA ALA A 90 10.33 16.71 -5.57
C ALA A 90 11.17 17.29 -4.42
N GLN A 91 11.95 18.35 -4.66
CA GLN A 91 12.66 19.07 -3.59
C GLN A 91 11.72 19.86 -2.66
N THR A 92 10.66 20.44 -3.23
CA THR A 92 9.58 21.08 -2.44
C THR A 92 8.88 20.04 -1.56
N ASP A 93 8.51 18.90 -2.12
CA ASP A 93 7.83 17.83 -1.40
C ASP A 93 8.75 17.15 -0.37
N LEU A 94 10.04 16.98 -0.68
CA LEU A 94 11.06 16.54 0.28
C LEU A 94 11.18 17.53 1.45
N THR A 95 11.10 18.83 1.19
CA THR A 95 11.10 19.84 2.24
C THR A 95 9.88 19.70 3.14
N ALA A 96 8.69 19.51 2.56
CA ALA A 96 7.47 19.27 3.33
C ALA A 96 7.55 17.97 4.16
N ALA A 97 8.05 16.88 3.56
CA ALA A 97 8.27 15.60 4.23
C ALA A 97 9.26 15.72 5.40
N TYR A 98 10.36 16.43 5.21
CA TYR A 98 11.35 16.70 6.25
C TYR A 98 10.74 17.47 7.42
N ILE A 99 9.97 18.52 7.14
CA ILE A 99 9.29 19.33 8.18
C ILE A 99 8.24 18.48 8.91
N ASN A 100 7.46 17.69 8.17
CA ASN A 100 6.50 16.75 8.75
C ASN A 100 7.20 15.79 9.70
N ALA A 101 8.23 15.08 9.24
CA ALA A 101 8.99 14.13 10.05
C ALA A 101 9.56 14.78 11.31
N ALA A 102 10.13 15.99 11.20
CA ALA A 102 10.66 16.75 12.33
C ALA A 102 9.56 17.06 13.38
N GLY A 103 8.34 17.39 12.91
CA GLY A 103 7.18 17.73 13.73
C GLY A 103 6.40 16.56 14.32
N GLN A 104 6.75 15.30 13.99
CA GLN A 104 6.01 14.13 14.48
C GLN A 104 6.11 14.00 16.01
N THR A 105 4.97 13.69 16.62
CA THR A 105 4.78 13.44 18.06
C THR A 105 3.84 12.23 18.24
N PRO A 106 3.85 11.55 19.40
CA PRO A 106 4.75 11.70 20.56
C PRO A 106 6.18 11.33 20.22
N VAL A 107 7.16 11.81 21.00
CA VAL A 107 8.59 11.53 20.78
C VAL A 107 9.17 10.83 22.00
N SER A 108 9.91 9.75 21.77
CA SER A 108 10.70 9.07 22.79
C SER A 108 12.18 9.39 22.64
N THR A 109 12.76 10.04 23.64
CA THR A 109 14.19 10.37 23.62
C THR A 109 15.04 9.17 23.99
N VAL A 110 16.00 8.83 23.14
CA VAL A 110 16.88 7.67 23.28
C VAL A 110 18.36 8.07 23.15
N PRO A 111 19.30 7.24 23.62
CA PRO A 111 20.73 7.48 23.44
C PRO A 111 21.12 7.58 21.96
N THR A 112 22.29 8.18 21.70
CA THR A 112 22.86 8.29 20.36
C THR A 112 23.05 6.96 19.65
N GLU A 113 23.59 5.97 20.35
CA GLU A 113 23.87 4.67 19.76
C GLU A 113 22.57 3.85 19.67
N LEU A 114 22.17 3.53 18.45
CA LEU A 114 21.01 2.69 18.15
C LEU A 114 21.42 1.23 17.91
N GLY A 115 22.68 0.99 17.56
CA GLY A 115 23.25 -0.34 17.39
C GLY A 115 23.17 -1.18 18.65
N GLY A 116 22.89 -2.47 18.49
CA GLY A 116 22.64 -3.41 19.59
C GLY A 116 21.26 -3.27 20.22
N THR A 117 20.37 -2.40 19.70
CA THR A 117 19.03 -2.19 20.26
C THR A 117 17.92 -2.69 19.34
N THR A 118 16.75 -2.92 19.93
CA THR A 118 15.48 -3.11 19.21
C THR A 118 14.58 -1.92 19.49
N LYS A 119 13.99 -1.36 18.44
CA LYS A 119 12.99 -0.29 18.54
C LYS A 119 11.66 -0.80 18.02
N MET A 120 10.60 -0.47 18.74
CA MET A 120 9.22 -0.67 18.30
C MET A 120 8.77 0.51 17.43
N SER A 121 7.61 0.41 16.80
CA SER A 121 7.02 1.53 16.05
C SER A 121 6.93 2.79 16.92
N GLY A 122 7.31 3.95 16.37
CA GLY A 122 7.27 5.20 17.09
C GLY A 122 8.19 6.27 16.49
N THR A 123 8.15 7.45 17.11
CA THR A 123 9.04 8.57 16.81
C THR A 123 10.10 8.70 17.90
N TYR A 124 11.36 8.82 17.51
CA TYR A 124 12.52 8.87 18.39
C TYR A 124 13.37 10.11 18.12
N ASP A 125 13.85 10.75 19.17
CA ASP A 125 14.93 11.74 19.08
C ASP A 125 16.14 11.35 19.92
N SER A 126 17.28 11.97 19.63
CA SER A 126 18.55 11.68 20.30
C SER A 126 18.80 12.64 21.44
N THR A 127 19.20 12.11 22.61
CA THR A 127 19.62 12.92 23.76
C THR A 127 20.76 13.89 23.45
N SER A 128 21.66 13.55 22.51
CA SER A 128 22.80 14.40 22.13
C SER A 128 22.57 15.15 20.81
N GLY A 129 21.41 14.97 20.17
CA GLY A 129 21.14 15.50 18.85
C GLY A 129 21.91 14.82 17.71
N THR A 130 22.50 13.64 17.93
CA THR A 130 23.15 12.80 16.90
C THR A 130 22.71 11.34 17.03
N PHE A 131 22.60 10.61 15.92
CA PHE A 131 22.42 9.16 15.93
C PHE A 131 23.64 8.43 15.36
N GLY A 132 23.97 7.32 16.02
CA GLY A 132 24.99 6.34 15.65
C GLY A 132 24.35 4.97 15.42
N ILE A 133 24.89 4.19 14.48
CA ILE A 133 24.58 2.75 14.37
C ILE A 133 25.88 1.96 14.25
N THR A 134 26.29 1.31 15.33
CA THR A 134 27.40 0.36 15.35
C THR A 134 26.86 -1.07 15.49
N GLY A 135 27.16 -1.96 14.54
CA GLY A 135 26.55 -3.29 14.50
C GLY A 135 25.11 -3.24 13.99
N ASN A 136 24.19 -3.96 14.65
CA ASN A 136 22.81 -4.12 14.18
C ASN A 136 21.79 -3.32 14.99
N LEU A 137 20.93 -2.55 14.32
CA LEU A 137 19.68 -2.02 14.86
C LEU A 137 18.51 -2.88 14.36
N THR A 138 17.66 -3.33 15.27
CA THR A 138 16.43 -4.07 14.92
C THR A 138 15.21 -3.17 15.02
N LEU A 139 14.38 -3.13 13.98
CA LEU A 139 13.08 -2.46 13.99
C LEU A 139 11.98 -3.53 13.98
N ASP A 140 11.22 -3.61 15.06
CA ASP A 140 10.19 -4.62 15.25
C ASP A 140 8.80 -3.98 15.17
N ALA A 141 8.03 -4.41 14.18
CA ALA A 141 6.66 -3.96 13.96
C ALA A 141 5.62 -4.71 14.81
N ALA A 142 6.02 -5.70 15.62
CA ALA A 142 5.13 -6.49 16.48
C ALA A 142 3.94 -7.13 15.74
N GLY A 143 4.13 -7.51 14.48
CA GLY A 143 3.09 -8.07 13.63
C GLY A 143 2.24 -7.04 12.87
N ASN A 144 2.48 -5.74 13.03
CA ASN A 144 1.76 -4.69 12.32
C ASN A 144 2.53 -4.20 11.08
N PRO A 145 2.19 -4.63 9.85
CA PRO A 145 2.90 -4.21 8.65
C PRO A 145 2.82 -2.70 8.34
N ASN A 146 1.89 -1.98 8.97
CA ASN A 146 1.73 -0.53 8.85
C ASN A 146 2.50 0.24 9.96
N ALA A 147 3.30 -0.44 10.76
CA ALA A 147 4.15 0.16 11.78
C ALA A 147 5.11 1.20 11.17
N VAL A 148 5.13 2.40 11.75
CA VAL A 148 5.97 3.52 11.32
C VAL A 148 7.10 3.75 12.32
N PHE A 149 8.30 4.00 11.80
CA PHE A 149 9.50 4.32 12.58
C PHE A 149 10.07 5.66 12.09
N ILE A 150 10.19 6.64 12.99
CA ILE A 150 10.72 7.96 12.64
C ILE A 150 11.87 8.29 13.59
N PHE A 151 13.06 8.48 13.06
CA PHE A 151 14.25 8.88 13.81
C PHE A 151 14.59 10.32 13.46
N LYS A 152 14.60 11.19 14.47
CA LYS A 152 14.83 12.63 14.34
C LYS A 152 16.14 13.00 15.03
N THR A 153 17.06 13.59 14.29
CA THR A 153 18.35 14.04 14.85
C THR A 153 18.58 15.49 14.48
N ALA A 154 19.00 16.30 15.44
CA ALA A 154 19.29 17.72 15.21
C ALA A 154 20.55 17.92 14.37
N SER A 155 21.47 16.96 14.38
CA SER A 155 22.75 16.98 13.70
C SER A 155 22.90 15.73 12.86
N THR A 156 23.93 14.90 13.08
CA THR A 156 24.33 13.83 12.16
C THR A 156 23.60 12.52 12.41
N LEU A 157 23.55 11.70 11.36
CA LEU A 157 23.36 10.26 11.43
C LEU A 157 24.63 9.60 10.86
N ILE A 158 25.33 8.79 11.65
CA ILE A 158 26.55 8.10 11.20
C ILE A 158 26.41 6.62 11.52
N THR A 159 26.74 5.76 10.56
CA THR A 159 26.81 4.31 10.80
C THR A 159 28.25 3.83 10.71
N GLY A 160 28.61 2.86 11.56
CA GLY A 160 29.88 2.16 11.48
C GLY A 160 29.95 1.29 10.21
N GLY A 161 31.16 0.84 9.86
CA GLY A 161 31.33 -0.14 8.79
C GLY A 161 30.62 -1.46 9.12
N ALA A 162 30.08 -2.13 8.09
CA ALA A 162 29.33 -3.38 8.18
C ALA A 162 28.15 -3.33 9.16
N SER A 163 27.57 -2.15 9.38
CA SER A 163 26.37 -2.01 10.21
C SER A 163 25.11 -2.49 9.47
N SER A 164 24.04 -2.79 10.21
CA SER A 164 22.78 -3.23 9.63
C SER A 164 21.57 -2.62 10.32
N VAL A 165 20.53 -2.33 9.54
CA VAL A 165 19.17 -2.11 10.02
C VAL A 165 18.34 -3.32 9.62
N THR A 166 17.89 -4.10 10.59
CA THR A 166 17.10 -5.31 10.37
C THR A 166 15.63 -5.04 10.67
N LEU A 167 14.76 -5.44 9.75
CA LEU A 167 13.30 -5.31 9.90
C LEU A 167 12.72 -6.66 10.32
N VAL A 168 11.95 -6.68 11.40
CA VAL A 168 11.26 -7.89 11.91
C VAL A 168 9.80 -7.57 12.24
N GLY A 169 9.03 -8.62 12.53
CA GLY A 169 7.63 -8.47 12.93
C GLY A 169 6.73 -7.82 11.87
N GLY A 170 7.10 -7.89 10.59
CA GLY A 170 6.37 -7.26 9.48
C GLY A 170 6.79 -5.81 9.18
N ALA A 171 7.85 -5.29 9.82
CA ALA A 171 8.34 -3.95 9.55
C ALA A 171 8.77 -3.79 8.09
N GLN A 172 8.49 -2.64 7.50
CA GLN A 172 8.71 -2.38 6.08
C GLN A 172 9.57 -1.14 5.88
N ALA A 173 10.59 -1.21 5.01
CA ALA A 173 11.55 -0.12 4.81
C ALA A 173 10.89 1.19 4.36
N CYS A 174 9.81 1.10 3.56
CA CYS A 174 9.01 2.25 3.14
C CYS A 174 8.44 3.08 4.32
N ASN A 175 8.18 2.45 5.48
CA ASN A 175 7.63 3.07 6.69
C ASN A 175 8.70 3.49 7.71
N VAL A 176 9.98 3.47 7.33
CA VAL A 176 11.11 3.91 8.15
C VAL A 176 11.63 5.25 7.61
N PHE A 177 11.71 6.26 8.48
CA PHE A 177 12.11 7.62 8.11
C PHE A 177 13.24 8.13 9.01
N TRP A 178 14.26 8.72 8.40
CA TRP A 178 15.42 9.28 9.07
C TRP A 178 15.49 10.78 8.77
N GLN A 179 14.95 11.60 9.65
CA GLN A 179 15.06 13.05 9.56
C GLN A 179 16.40 13.49 10.17
N VAL A 180 17.31 13.98 9.33
CA VAL A 180 18.69 14.30 9.71
C VAL A 180 18.96 15.78 9.59
N GLY A 181 19.18 16.45 10.73
CA GLY A 181 19.31 17.90 10.85
C GLY A 181 20.57 18.48 10.21
N SER A 182 21.57 17.66 9.94
CA SER A 182 22.74 18.03 9.13
C SER A 182 22.93 17.04 7.99
N SER A 183 23.94 16.17 8.09
CA SER A 183 24.30 15.20 7.07
C SER A 183 24.24 13.77 7.60
N ALA A 184 23.94 12.84 6.69
CA ALA A 184 23.99 11.41 6.94
C ALA A 184 25.27 10.81 6.34
N THR A 185 25.89 9.86 7.03
CA THR A 185 27.03 9.08 6.53
C THR A 185 26.80 7.60 6.80
N ILE A 186 26.67 6.82 5.72
CA ILE A 186 26.47 5.38 5.79
C ILE A 186 27.82 4.69 5.56
N GLY A 187 28.30 3.98 6.59
CA GLY A 187 29.60 3.33 6.65
C GLY A 187 29.71 2.15 5.70
N ALA A 188 30.94 1.79 5.35
CA ALA A 188 31.23 0.88 4.25
C ALA A 188 30.58 -0.49 4.49
N ASN A 189 30.09 -1.12 3.42
CA ASN A 189 29.44 -2.44 3.46
C ASN A 189 28.21 -2.53 4.40
N SER A 190 27.59 -1.41 4.78
CA SER A 190 26.39 -1.44 5.62
C SER A 190 25.14 -1.83 4.83
N THR A 191 24.18 -2.49 5.49
CA THR A 191 22.83 -2.72 4.95
C THR A 191 21.83 -1.84 5.66
N PHE A 192 21.42 -0.75 5.02
CA PHE A 192 20.58 0.27 5.62
C PHE A 192 19.14 0.19 5.09
N LYS A 193 18.14 0.49 5.94
CA LYS A 193 16.72 0.44 5.61
C LYS A 193 16.04 1.76 5.93
N GLY A 194 15.23 2.26 5.00
CA GLY A 194 14.41 3.44 5.19
C GLY A 194 14.77 4.65 4.33
N ASN A 195 14.00 5.71 4.51
CA ASN A 195 14.08 6.95 3.75
C ASN A 195 14.93 7.96 4.51
N ILE A 196 16.11 8.28 3.99
CA ILE A 196 17.00 9.31 4.54
C ILE A 196 16.54 10.68 4.04
N LEU A 197 16.17 11.57 4.95
CA LEU A 197 15.79 12.97 4.70
C LEU A 197 16.85 13.89 5.34
N ALA A 198 17.97 14.09 4.65
CA ALA A 198 19.07 14.92 5.14
C ALA A 198 18.85 16.40 4.79
N LEU A 199 19.06 17.29 5.77
CA LEU A 199 18.99 18.73 5.53
C LEU A 199 20.14 19.19 4.62
N GLN A 200 21.34 18.71 4.89
CA GLN A 200 22.54 19.01 4.13
C GLN A 200 22.83 17.85 3.18
N SER A 201 23.87 17.04 3.44
CA SER A 201 24.34 16.02 2.48
C SER A 201 24.07 14.59 2.96
N ALA A 202 24.09 13.63 2.05
CA ALA A 202 24.08 12.22 2.37
C ALA A 202 25.23 11.50 1.64
N THR A 203 26.07 10.81 2.40
CA THR A 203 27.23 10.07 1.87
C THR A 203 27.03 8.59 2.12
N LEU A 204 27.06 7.79 1.07
CA LEU A 204 27.18 6.33 1.16
C LEU A 204 28.62 5.98 0.78
N THR A 205 29.35 5.41 1.74
CA THR A 205 30.71 4.94 1.50
C THR A 205 30.72 3.57 0.81
N THR A 206 31.89 3.10 0.41
CA THR A 206 32.07 1.92 -0.47
C THR A 206 31.21 0.72 -0.05
N GLY A 207 30.37 0.22 -0.97
CA GLY A 207 29.61 -1.01 -0.76
C GLY A 207 28.41 -0.88 0.19
N ALA A 208 28.12 0.30 0.72
CA ALA A 208 26.90 0.51 1.52
C ALA A 208 25.64 0.38 0.64
N ASN A 209 24.64 -0.34 1.10
CA ASN A 209 23.39 -0.57 0.36
C ASN A 209 22.20 -0.02 1.13
N VAL A 210 21.24 0.56 0.40
CA VAL A 210 20.02 1.14 0.97
C VAL A 210 18.80 0.50 0.31
N GLU A 211 17.93 -0.11 1.12
CA GLU A 211 16.54 -0.37 0.71
C GLU A 211 15.69 0.76 1.29
N GLY A 212 15.26 1.68 0.43
CA GLY A 212 14.68 2.95 0.81
C GLY A 212 15.13 4.05 -0.13
N ARG A 213 15.44 5.23 0.41
CA ARG A 213 15.75 6.43 -0.39
C ARG A 213 16.87 7.24 0.23
N VAL A 214 17.66 7.91 -0.61
CA VAL A 214 18.72 8.83 -0.19
C VAL A 214 18.38 10.23 -0.70
N LEU A 215 17.80 11.06 0.18
CA LEU A 215 17.22 12.35 -0.17
C LEU A 215 17.94 13.47 0.61
N ALA A 216 18.63 14.36 -0.10
CA ALA A 216 19.37 15.49 0.45
C ALA A 216 18.75 16.81 -0.03
N ARG A 217 18.32 17.65 0.92
CA ARG A 217 17.61 18.91 0.62
C ARG A 217 18.54 19.96 0.02
N ASN A 218 19.58 20.34 0.75
CA ASN A 218 20.44 21.47 0.37
C ASN A 218 21.79 21.00 -0.20
N GLY A 219 22.26 19.84 0.26
CA GLY A 219 23.60 19.35 0.00
C GLY A 219 23.67 18.31 -1.11
N ALA A 220 24.81 17.61 -1.10
CA ALA A 220 25.15 16.63 -2.11
C ALA A 220 24.70 15.22 -1.72
N VAL A 221 24.55 14.36 -2.72
CA VAL A 221 24.59 12.90 -2.51
C VAL A 221 25.88 12.35 -3.10
N THR A 222 26.68 11.67 -2.27
CA THR A 222 27.95 11.06 -2.67
C THR A 222 27.86 9.55 -2.51
N LEU A 223 28.20 8.83 -3.58
CA LEU A 223 28.05 7.38 -3.70
C LEU A 223 29.39 6.72 -4.07
N ASP A 224 29.60 5.50 -3.58
CA ASP A 224 30.71 4.63 -3.96
C ASP A 224 30.28 3.16 -3.97
N THR A 225 30.15 2.58 -5.17
CA THR A 225 29.87 1.14 -5.38
C THR A 225 28.67 0.65 -4.55
N ASN A 226 27.56 1.38 -4.60
CA ASN A 226 26.37 1.15 -3.78
C ASN A 226 25.22 0.49 -4.56
N ILE A 227 24.30 -0.17 -3.87
CA ILE A 227 22.98 -0.54 -4.40
C ILE A 227 21.91 0.21 -3.61
N ILE A 228 21.18 1.09 -4.30
CA ILE A 228 20.06 1.84 -3.74
C ILE A 228 18.79 1.39 -4.41
N THR A 229 17.83 0.87 -3.65
CA THR A 229 16.54 0.40 -4.17
C THR A 229 15.40 1.08 -3.44
N LYS A 230 14.59 1.85 -4.20
CA LYS A 230 13.38 2.48 -3.69
C LYS A 230 12.47 1.44 -3.05
N ALA A 231 12.19 1.59 -1.76
CA ALA A 231 11.30 0.67 -1.04
C ALA A 231 9.83 0.99 -1.36
N THR A 232 9.07 -0.02 -1.77
CA THR A 232 7.60 0.01 -1.86
C THR A 232 7.02 -0.86 -0.76
N CYS A 233 6.02 -0.37 -0.03
CA CYS A 233 5.37 -1.21 0.97
C CYS A 233 4.67 -2.39 0.31
N ALA A 234 4.94 -3.59 0.80
CA ALA A 234 4.07 -4.72 0.61
C ALA A 234 2.71 -4.40 1.25
N LEU A 235 1.66 -4.61 0.46
CA LEU A 235 0.31 -4.62 0.99
C LEU A 235 0.20 -5.78 2.01
N PRO A 236 -0.59 -5.64 3.08
CA PRO A 236 -0.76 -6.69 4.07
C PRO A 236 -1.11 -8.03 3.39
N PRO A 237 -0.49 -9.15 3.79
CA PRO A 237 -0.91 -10.45 3.29
C PRO A 237 -2.37 -10.65 3.66
N THR A 238 -3.19 -11.01 2.68
CA THR A 238 -4.57 -11.45 2.93
C THR A 238 -4.52 -12.62 3.91
N PRO A 239 -5.36 -12.63 4.97
CA PRO A 239 -5.33 -13.71 5.95
C PRO A 239 -5.53 -15.06 5.25
N PRO A 240 -4.80 -16.12 5.67
CA PRO A 240 -5.00 -17.44 5.10
C PRO A 240 -6.46 -17.88 5.30
N PRO A 241 -7.05 -18.62 4.34
CA PRO A 241 -8.41 -19.09 4.47
C PRO A 241 -8.53 -19.95 5.73
N VAL A 242 -9.49 -19.62 6.60
CA VAL A 242 -9.83 -20.43 7.78
C VAL A 242 -10.17 -21.86 7.32
N PRO A 243 -9.66 -22.93 7.97
CA PRO A 243 -10.04 -24.30 7.59
C PRO A 243 -11.53 -24.50 7.88
N VAL A 244 -12.34 -24.58 6.82
CA VAL A 244 -13.75 -24.92 6.91
C VAL A 244 -13.86 -26.44 7.01
N ILE A 245 -14.51 -26.93 8.07
CA ILE A 245 -14.93 -28.34 8.16
C ILE A 245 -16.10 -28.50 7.19
N ILE A 246 -15.88 -29.19 6.06
CA ILE A 246 -16.88 -29.32 4.98
C ILE A 246 -17.58 -30.68 5.07
N SER A 247 -18.89 -30.67 5.23
CA SER A 247 -19.77 -31.80 4.86
C SER A 247 -20.06 -31.73 3.35
N ALA A 248 -19.79 -32.81 2.61
CA ALA A 248 -19.93 -32.91 1.15
C ALA A 248 -21.36 -33.31 0.69
N PRO A 249 -21.67 -33.28 -0.63
CA PRO A 249 -21.73 -32.11 -1.51
C PRO A 249 -23.09 -31.97 -2.24
N ALA A 250 -23.41 -30.76 -2.67
CA ALA A 250 -24.34 -30.48 -3.78
C ALA A 250 -23.54 -29.79 -4.89
N SER A 251 -23.80 -30.14 -6.15
CA SER A 251 -23.11 -29.72 -7.39
C SER A 251 -22.21 -28.47 -7.27
N ALA A 252 -20.88 -28.66 -7.26
CA ALA A 252 -19.91 -27.58 -7.07
C ALA A 252 -19.77 -26.69 -8.32
N GLN A 253 -20.62 -25.69 -8.46
CA GLN A 253 -20.37 -24.56 -9.35
C GLN A 253 -19.23 -23.71 -8.76
N THR A 254 -18.28 -23.28 -9.58
CA THR A 254 -17.21 -22.37 -9.15
C THR A 254 -17.84 -21.09 -8.58
N PRO A 255 -17.56 -20.69 -7.32
CA PRO A 255 -18.21 -19.53 -6.72
C PRO A 255 -17.88 -18.28 -7.53
N VAL A 256 -18.88 -17.45 -7.83
CA VAL A 256 -18.66 -16.22 -8.60
C VAL A 256 -18.10 -15.13 -7.68
N PRO A 257 -16.91 -14.56 -7.96
CA PRO A 257 -16.38 -13.43 -7.20
C PRO A 257 -17.30 -12.20 -7.16
N PRO A 258 -17.41 -11.52 -6.01
CA PRO A 258 -17.97 -10.18 -5.94
C PRO A 258 -17.04 -9.13 -6.56
N LEU A 259 -17.60 -7.97 -6.92
CA LEU A 259 -16.85 -6.79 -7.36
C LEU A 259 -17.51 -5.54 -6.76
N ILE A 260 -16.71 -4.72 -6.09
CA ILE A 260 -17.13 -3.51 -5.41
C ILE A 260 -16.36 -2.33 -5.98
N SER A 261 -16.97 -1.15 -5.94
CA SER A 261 -16.38 0.12 -6.36
C SER A 261 -16.65 1.15 -5.29
N VAL A 262 -15.69 2.00 -4.95
CA VAL A 262 -15.87 3.15 -4.07
C VAL A 262 -15.37 4.41 -4.73
N GLU A 263 -16.22 5.43 -4.74
CA GLU A 263 -15.85 6.79 -5.12
C GLU A 263 -15.78 7.66 -3.86
N LYS A 264 -14.78 8.56 -3.78
CA LYS A 264 -14.59 9.48 -2.64
C LYS A 264 -14.56 10.93 -3.13
N ILE A 265 -15.52 11.73 -2.67
CA ILE A 265 -15.59 13.16 -3.00
C ILE A 265 -15.56 13.99 -1.72
N PRO A 266 -14.55 14.88 -1.54
CA PRO A 266 -14.56 15.89 -0.49
C PRO A 266 -15.46 17.07 -0.86
N ASN A 267 -16.09 17.67 0.15
CA ASN A 267 -16.74 18.96 0.05
C ASN A 267 -16.43 19.82 1.29
N PRO A 268 -15.75 20.98 1.14
CA PRO A 268 -15.22 21.53 -0.11
C PRO A 268 -13.94 20.82 -0.61
N LEU A 269 -13.60 20.98 -1.89
CA LEU A 269 -12.35 20.45 -2.48
C LEU A 269 -11.09 21.24 -2.08
N ALA A 270 -11.25 22.48 -1.62
CA ALA A 270 -10.17 23.32 -1.12
C ALA A 270 -10.66 24.22 0.02
N LEU A 271 -9.74 24.61 0.91
CA LEU A 271 -9.97 25.46 2.07
C LEU A 271 -9.05 26.69 1.99
N PRO A 272 -9.44 27.75 1.26
CA PRO A 272 -8.55 28.90 0.98
C PRO A 272 -8.18 29.70 2.24
N SER A 273 -9.08 29.74 3.23
CA SER A 273 -8.90 30.52 4.47
C SER A 273 -8.07 29.78 5.54
N GLY A 274 -7.40 28.68 5.19
CA GLY A 274 -6.66 27.84 6.13
C GLY A 274 -7.50 26.67 6.64
N SER A 275 -7.24 26.21 7.87
CA SER A 275 -7.88 25.01 8.44
C SER A 275 -9.40 25.09 8.41
N GLY A 276 -10.08 23.97 8.16
CA GLY A 276 -11.53 23.95 8.05
C GLY A 276 -12.14 22.56 8.05
N VAL A 277 -13.45 22.53 8.14
CA VAL A 277 -14.25 21.29 8.13
C VAL A 277 -14.40 20.82 6.69
N VAL A 278 -14.22 19.52 6.48
CA VAL A 278 -14.49 18.82 5.22
C VAL A 278 -15.46 17.69 5.49
N ILE A 279 -16.45 17.58 4.63
CA ILE A 279 -17.35 16.43 4.56
C ILE A 279 -16.87 15.56 3.41
N TYR A 280 -16.62 14.28 3.68
CA TYR A 280 -16.38 13.29 2.65
C TYR A 280 -17.64 12.50 2.40
N ASP A 281 -18.10 12.49 1.16
CA ASP A 281 -19.13 11.58 0.68
C ASP A 281 -18.47 10.41 -0.04
N TYR A 282 -18.97 9.20 0.22
CA TYR A 282 -18.52 7.97 -0.41
C TYR A 282 -19.68 7.32 -1.15
N MET A 283 -19.46 6.92 -2.40
CA MET A 283 -20.43 6.15 -3.17
C MET A 283 -19.88 4.75 -3.38
N VAL A 284 -20.48 3.76 -2.72
CA VAL A 284 -20.07 2.36 -2.78
C VAL A 284 -21.06 1.60 -3.64
N SER A 285 -20.61 1.05 -4.77
CA SER A 285 -21.46 0.36 -5.75
C SER A 285 -21.02 -1.08 -5.96
N ASN A 286 -21.98 -1.97 -6.23
CA ASN A 286 -21.69 -3.31 -6.71
C ASN A 286 -21.60 -3.31 -8.23
N THR A 287 -20.38 -3.43 -8.75
CA THR A 287 -20.12 -3.47 -10.20
C THR A 287 -19.99 -4.91 -10.72
N GLY A 288 -20.26 -5.89 -9.85
CA GLY A 288 -20.23 -7.31 -10.12
C GLY A 288 -21.58 -7.87 -10.57
N THR A 289 -21.78 -9.16 -10.31
CA THR A 289 -23.00 -9.89 -10.68
C THR A 289 -23.65 -10.63 -9.52
N VAL A 290 -23.14 -10.45 -8.29
CA VAL A 290 -23.62 -11.12 -7.09
C VAL A 290 -23.78 -10.11 -5.96
N ALA A 291 -24.90 -10.15 -5.25
CA ALA A 291 -25.16 -9.29 -4.10
C ALA A 291 -24.15 -9.54 -2.97
N MET A 292 -23.74 -8.48 -2.28
CA MET A 292 -22.72 -8.54 -1.23
C MET A 292 -23.32 -8.28 0.16
N THR A 293 -22.94 -9.08 1.14
CA THR A 293 -23.15 -8.83 2.57
C THR A 293 -21.89 -8.25 3.21
N ASN A 294 -21.96 -7.92 4.51
CA ASN A 294 -20.82 -7.46 5.30
C ASN A 294 -20.08 -6.28 4.65
N VAL A 295 -20.84 -5.33 4.11
CA VAL A 295 -20.27 -4.17 3.45
C VAL A 295 -19.74 -3.21 4.51
N THR A 296 -18.45 -2.88 4.43
CA THR A 296 -17.79 -1.98 5.39
C THR A 296 -17.04 -0.88 4.66
N VAL A 297 -17.07 0.34 5.20
CA VAL A 297 -16.28 1.47 4.70
C VAL A 297 -15.42 2.00 5.83
N THR A 298 -14.11 2.03 5.61
CA THR A 298 -13.12 2.53 6.56
C THR A 298 -12.29 3.62 5.91
N ASP A 299 -11.95 4.66 6.67
CA ASP A 299 -11.26 5.83 6.15
C ASP A 299 -10.10 6.24 7.07
N ASP A 300 -8.98 6.67 6.49
CA ASP A 300 -7.75 6.92 7.25
C ASP A 300 -7.74 8.27 8.00
N LYS A 301 -8.62 9.22 7.66
CA LYS A 301 -8.74 10.54 8.31
C LYS A 301 -10.05 10.72 9.09
N CYS A 302 -10.92 9.73 9.05
CA CYS A 302 -12.21 9.75 9.73
C CYS A 302 -12.34 8.62 10.75
N VAL A 303 -12.68 9.00 11.99
CA VAL A 303 -12.87 8.06 13.11
C VAL A 303 -14.15 7.23 12.95
N ALA A 304 -15.18 7.80 12.30
CA ALA A 304 -16.44 7.12 12.03
C ALA A 304 -16.97 7.46 10.64
N VAL A 305 -17.26 6.42 9.86
CA VAL A 305 -17.93 6.51 8.56
C VAL A 305 -19.33 5.94 8.72
N SER A 306 -20.35 6.73 8.41
CA SER A 306 -21.76 6.36 8.62
C SER A 306 -22.48 6.13 7.29
N LEU A 307 -23.25 5.05 7.20
CA LEU A 307 -24.17 4.83 6.08
C LEU A 307 -25.30 5.86 6.15
N ILE A 308 -25.56 6.54 5.03
CA ILE A 308 -26.58 7.59 4.92
C ILE A 308 -27.80 7.07 4.16
N SER A 309 -27.61 6.32 3.08
CA SER A 309 -28.69 5.81 2.22
C SER A 309 -28.17 4.75 1.25
N GLY A 310 -29.07 4.07 0.55
CA GLY A 310 -28.77 3.30 -0.67
C GLY A 310 -29.14 1.82 -0.63
N ASP A 311 -29.39 1.27 0.56
CA ASP A 311 -30.08 -0.02 0.75
C ASP A 311 -31.58 0.19 0.52
N ASN A 312 -32.02 0.05 -0.73
CA ASN A 312 -33.38 0.46 -1.14
C ASN A 312 -34.43 -0.56 -0.72
N ASN A 313 -34.04 -1.82 -0.61
CA ASN A 313 -34.92 -2.92 -0.22
C ASN A 313 -34.78 -3.29 1.27
N LEU A 314 -33.86 -2.65 2.00
CA LEU A 314 -33.62 -2.81 3.44
C LEU A 314 -33.19 -4.23 3.83
N ASP A 315 -32.50 -4.94 2.93
CA ASP A 315 -32.07 -6.31 3.16
C ASP A 315 -30.62 -6.40 3.70
N ASN A 316 -29.96 -5.26 3.91
CA ASN A 316 -28.56 -5.12 4.32
C ASN A 316 -27.56 -5.78 3.36
N LYS A 317 -27.88 -5.85 2.06
CA LYS A 317 -26.95 -6.28 1.02
C LYS A 317 -26.80 -5.21 -0.04
N LEU A 318 -25.56 -5.03 -0.49
CA LEU A 318 -25.29 -4.20 -1.65
C LEU A 318 -25.58 -5.00 -2.92
N ASP A 319 -26.81 -4.86 -3.42
CA ASP A 319 -27.27 -5.50 -4.64
C ASP A 319 -26.59 -4.91 -5.90
N THR A 320 -26.63 -5.64 -7.03
CA THR A 320 -25.91 -5.27 -8.27
C THR A 320 -26.37 -3.96 -8.92
N ASN A 321 -27.48 -3.39 -8.46
CA ASN A 321 -28.03 -2.12 -8.93
C ASN A 321 -28.04 -1.05 -7.83
N GLU A 322 -27.43 -1.32 -6.68
CA GLU A 322 -27.39 -0.40 -5.57
C GLU A 322 -26.07 0.35 -5.47
N THR A 323 -26.22 1.59 -4.99
CA THR A 323 -25.12 2.44 -4.60
C THR A 323 -25.40 2.97 -3.21
N TRP A 324 -24.60 2.53 -2.26
CA TRP A 324 -24.68 2.97 -0.88
C TRP A 324 -23.87 4.22 -0.66
N ARG A 325 -24.51 5.24 -0.10
CA ARG A 325 -23.87 6.51 0.23
C ARG A 325 -23.44 6.49 1.69
N TYR A 326 -22.15 6.68 1.93
CA TYR A 326 -21.61 6.90 3.26
C TYR A 326 -21.12 8.33 3.40
N ARG A 327 -20.95 8.76 4.64
CA ARG A 327 -20.39 10.07 4.97
C ARG A 327 -19.51 10.03 6.20
N CYS A 328 -18.47 10.86 6.19
CA CYS A 328 -17.83 11.31 7.42
C CYS A 328 -17.50 12.80 7.35
N THR A 329 -17.22 13.38 8.51
CA THR A 329 -16.81 14.77 8.66
C THR A 329 -15.52 14.81 9.47
N THR A 330 -14.56 15.61 9.02
CA THR A 330 -13.29 15.82 9.72
C THR A 330 -12.82 17.26 9.56
N THR A 331 -11.89 17.70 10.39
CA THR A 331 -11.27 19.03 10.30
C THR A 331 -9.85 18.87 9.81
N LEU A 332 -9.53 19.52 8.68
CA LEU A 332 -8.19 19.52 8.11
C LEU A 332 -7.46 20.79 8.51
N PHE A 333 -6.19 20.65 8.91
CA PHE A 333 -5.31 21.75 9.26
C PHE A 333 -4.27 22.09 8.18
N GLN A 334 -4.10 21.19 7.21
CA GLN A 334 -3.15 21.30 6.11
C GLN A 334 -3.65 20.47 4.92
N THR A 335 -3.08 20.70 3.74
CA THR A 335 -3.36 19.91 2.54
C THR A 335 -3.20 18.43 2.87
N THR A 336 -4.26 17.66 2.62
CA THR A 336 -4.34 16.27 3.08
C THR A 336 -4.87 15.41 1.95
N THR A 337 -4.14 14.35 1.62
CA THR A 337 -4.67 13.22 0.85
C THR A 337 -5.27 12.22 1.82
N ASN A 338 -6.52 11.86 1.56
CA ASN A 338 -7.31 10.94 2.37
C ASN A 338 -7.67 9.73 1.51
N SER A 339 -7.53 8.53 2.08
CA SER A 339 -7.88 7.24 1.51
C SER A 339 -9.09 6.62 2.20
N VAL A 340 -9.99 6.03 1.40
CA VAL A 340 -11.10 5.19 1.86
C VAL A 340 -10.95 3.79 1.30
N THR A 341 -11.34 2.79 2.08
CA THR A 341 -11.42 1.39 1.66
C THR A 341 -12.83 0.87 1.88
N ALA A 342 -13.44 0.34 0.82
CA ALA A 342 -14.71 -0.37 0.89
C ALA A 342 -14.47 -1.88 0.75
N THR A 343 -15.17 -2.69 1.55
CA THR A 343 -15.15 -4.15 1.42
C THR A 343 -16.57 -4.71 1.37
N GLY A 344 -16.74 -5.89 0.77
CA GLY A 344 -18.00 -6.63 0.76
C GLY A 344 -17.76 -8.12 0.51
N GLN A 345 -18.70 -8.98 0.91
CA GLN A 345 -18.57 -10.43 0.83
C GLN A 345 -19.70 -11.07 0.04
N ALA A 346 -19.35 -12.01 -0.84
CA ALA A 346 -20.33 -12.85 -1.54
C ALA A 346 -19.70 -14.21 -1.86
N ASN A 347 -20.49 -15.29 -1.79
CA ASN A 347 -20.04 -16.65 -2.13
C ASN A 347 -18.74 -17.10 -1.40
N GLY A 348 -18.51 -16.61 -0.18
CA GLY A 348 -17.29 -16.90 0.59
C GLY A 348 -16.03 -16.16 0.12
N LEU A 349 -16.18 -15.18 -0.77
CA LEU A 349 -15.11 -14.35 -1.30
C LEU A 349 -15.29 -12.89 -0.84
N THR A 350 -14.20 -12.13 -0.84
CA THR A 350 -14.20 -10.71 -0.44
C THR A 350 -13.80 -9.84 -1.63
N ALA A 351 -14.59 -8.81 -1.89
CA ALA A 351 -14.25 -7.71 -2.79
C ALA A 351 -13.71 -6.54 -1.97
N VAL A 352 -12.74 -5.82 -2.54
CA VAL A 352 -12.10 -4.65 -1.92
C VAL A 352 -11.86 -3.61 -3.00
N ASP A 353 -12.15 -2.36 -2.68
CA ASP A 353 -11.84 -1.21 -3.53
C ASP A 353 -11.33 -0.04 -2.69
N THR A 354 -10.46 0.80 -3.25
CA THR A 354 -9.78 1.87 -2.51
C THR A 354 -9.67 3.13 -3.34
N ALA A 355 -10.23 4.23 -2.83
CA ALA A 355 -10.21 5.54 -3.49
C ALA A 355 -9.46 6.58 -2.66
N TYR A 356 -8.92 7.58 -3.35
CA TYR A 356 -8.15 8.68 -2.77
C TYR A 356 -8.74 10.03 -3.17
N ALA A 357 -8.72 10.98 -2.25
CA ALA A 357 -9.03 12.37 -2.53
C ALA A 357 -8.13 13.31 -1.75
N THR A 358 -7.59 14.30 -2.43
CA THR A 358 -6.85 15.39 -1.79
C THR A 358 -7.78 16.56 -1.52
N VAL A 359 -7.60 17.24 -0.39
CA VAL A 359 -8.14 18.57 -0.14
C VAL A 359 -6.99 19.52 0.10
N VAL A 360 -6.96 20.63 -0.62
CA VAL A 360 -5.91 21.65 -0.51
C VAL A 360 -6.28 22.68 0.57
N VAL A 361 -5.33 23.05 1.42
CA VAL A 361 -5.53 24.03 2.50
C VAL A 361 -4.62 25.25 2.29
N GLY A 362 -5.17 26.45 2.48
CA GLY A 362 -4.46 27.73 2.39
C GLY A 362 -4.50 28.41 1.02
N VAL A 363 -5.02 27.75 -0.01
CA VAL A 363 -5.22 28.32 -1.35
C VAL A 363 -6.50 27.78 -2.00
N ALA A 364 -7.12 28.58 -2.86
CA ALA A 364 -8.30 28.18 -3.64
C ALA A 364 -7.91 27.39 -4.91
N LEU A 365 -7.26 26.24 -4.71
CA LEU A 365 -6.79 25.39 -5.80
C LEU A 365 -7.57 24.06 -5.78
N PRO A 366 -8.50 23.82 -6.73
CA PRO A 366 -9.22 22.56 -6.81
C PRO A 366 -8.26 21.41 -7.19
N PRO A 367 -8.10 20.39 -6.33
CA PRO A 367 -7.34 19.18 -6.67
C PRO A 367 -8.07 18.32 -7.73
N PRO A 368 -7.32 17.53 -8.52
CA PRO A 368 -7.90 16.53 -9.40
C PRO A 368 -8.55 15.41 -8.58
N LEU A 369 -9.62 14.81 -9.13
CA LEU A 369 -10.15 13.53 -8.70
C LEU A 369 -10.21 12.60 -9.90
N ILE A 370 -9.98 11.32 -9.69
CA ILE A 370 -10.08 10.29 -10.73
C ILE A 370 -10.76 9.08 -10.10
N HIS A 371 -11.62 8.40 -10.87
CA HIS A 371 -12.23 7.15 -10.46
C HIS A 371 -12.02 6.07 -11.52
N LEU A 372 -11.69 4.86 -11.10
CA LEU A 372 -11.41 3.70 -11.92
C LEU A 372 -12.32 2.55 -11.52
N VAL A 373 -13.04 2.01 -12.50
CA VAL A 373 -13.75 0.72 -12.37
C VAL A 373 -13.09 -0.29 -13.28
N LYS A 374 -12.58 -1.38 -12.71
CA LYS A 374 -12.02 -2.50 -13.46
C LYS A 374 -12.98 -3.70 -13.47
N ARG A 375 -13.39 -4.15 -14.65
CA ARG A 375 -14.30 -5.28 -14.80
C ARG A 375 -13.75 -6.35 -15.76
N PRO A 376 -13.63 -7.62 -15.33
CA PRO A 376 -13.29 -8.71 -16.25
C PRO A 376 -14.50 -9.09 -17.10
N SER A 377 -14.25 -9.58 -18.32
CA SER A 377 -15.29 -10.13 -19.20
C SER A 377 -15.94 -11.39 -18.64
N ALA A 378 -15.26 -12.10 -17.73
CA ALA A 378 -15.77 -13.26 -17.02
C ALA A 378 -15.16 -13.33 -15.60
N PHE A 379 -15.98 -13.61 -14.60
CA PHE A 379 -15.55 -13.77 -13.21
C PHE A 379 -15.11 -15.21 -12.87
N THR A 380 -15.56 -16.19 -13.67
CA THR A 380 -15.16 -17.59 -13.58
C THR A 380 -14.86 -18.15 -14.97
N LEU A 381 -13.87 -19.04 -15.06
CA LEU A 381 -13.56 -19.80 -16.27
C LEU A 381 -13.63 -21.30 -16.00
N PRO A 382 -14.24 -22.11 -16.90
CA PRO A 382 -14.31 -23.56 -16.73
C PRO A 382 -12.96 -24.26 -16.91
N SER A 383 -12.02 -23.60 -17.61
CA SER A 383 -10.64 -24.05 -17.84
C SER A 383 -9.78 -22.84 -18.19
N SER A 384 -8.50 -23.03 -18.51
CA SER A 384 -7.65 -21.93 -18.95
C SER A 384 -8.22 -21.23 -20.19
N GLY A 385 -8.25 -19.90 -20.20
CA GLY A 385 -8.85 -19.17 -21.30
C GLY A 385 -8.61 -17.66 -21.27
N PRO A 386 -9.03 -16.94 -22.33
CA PRO A 386 -8.86 -15.51 -22.43
C PRO A 386 -9.85 -14.75 -21.53
N VAL A 387 -9.35 -13.72 -20.85
CA VAL A 387 -10.14 -12.71 -20.17
C VAL A 387 -9.74 -11.34 -20.69
N THR A 388 -10.73 -10.54 -21.05
CA THR A 388 -10.53 -9.12 -21.34
C THR A 388 -10.91 -8.33 -20.09
N TYR A 389 -9.99 -7.55 -19.56
CA TYR A 389 -10.27 -6.55 -18.55
C TYR A 389 -10.64 -5.24 -19.22
N MET A 390 -11.74 -4.66 -18.77
CA MET A 390 -12.22 -3.34 -19.16
C MET A 390 -11.98 -2.38 -18.01
N TYR A 391 -11.44 -1.20 -18.30
CA TYR A 391 -11.15 -0.14 -17.33
C TYR A 391 -11.94 1.08 -17.72
N THR A 392 -12.88 1.47 -16.88
CA THR A 392 -13.70 2.67 -17.04
C THR A 392 -13.12 3.74 -16.12
N VAL A 393 -12.57 4.80 -16.70
CA VAL A 393 -11.96 5.92 -15.99
C VAL A 393 -12.86 7.14 -16.12
N THR A 394 -13.24 7.73 -14.99
CA THR A 394 -14.07 8.94 -14.92
C THR A 394 -13.41 10.02 -14.07
N ASN A 395 -13.85 11.25 -14.26
CA ASN A 395 -13.39 12.42 -13.49
C ASN A 395 -14.55 12.95 -12.64
N PRO A 396 -14.65 12.53 -11.36
CA PRO A 396 -15.68 13.04 -10.45
C PRO A 396 -15.35 14.44 -9.88
N GLY A 397 -14.23 15.03 -10.31
CA GLY A 397 -13.80 16.35 -9.88
C GLY A 397 -14.49 17.47 -10.66
N THR A 398 -13.90 18.66 -10.55
CA THR A 398 -14.39 19.87 -11.23
C THR A 398 -13.39 20.41 -12.26
N VAL A 399 -12.26 19.73 -12.45
CA VAL A 399 -11.16 20.15 -13.32
C VAL A 399 -10.76 19.01 -14.24
N ALA A 400 -10.59 19.28 -15.53
CA ALA A 400 -10.18 18.28 -16.52
C ALA A 400 -8.80 17.69 -16.17
N LEU A 401 -8.63 16.39 -16.39
CA LEU A 401 -7.37 15.70 -16.10
C LEU A 401 -6.51 15.56 -17.35
N SER A 402 -5.27 15.99 -17.25
CA SER A 402 -4.21 15.70 -18.24
C SER A 402 -3.40 14.47 -17.85
N ASN A 403 -2.59 13.95 -18.78
CA ASN A 403 -1.69 12.81 -18.54
C ASN A 403 -2.38 11.58 -17.94
N VAL A 404 -3.65 11.37 -18.31
CA VAL A 404 -4.41 10.23 -17.81
C VAL A 404 -3.81 8.95 -18.37
N SER A 405 -3.48 8.02 -17.49
CA SER A 405 -2.91 6.73 -17.86
C SER A 405 -3.43 5.63 -16.94
N VAL A 406 -3.53 4.44 -17.52
CA VAL A 406 -3.89 3.22 -16.79
C VAL A 406 -2.74 2.24 -16.92
N VAL A 407 -2.33 1.68 -15.79
CA VAL A 407 -1.40 0.55 -15.72
C VAL A 407 -2.07 -0.61 -14.99
N ASP A 408 -1.59 -1.81 -15.21
CA ASP A 408 -2.15 -3.01 -14.60
C ASP A 408 -1.00 -3.97 -14.24
N ASN A 409 -1.10 -4.59 -13.06
CA ASN A 409 0.01 -5.38 -12.53
C ASN A 409 0.20 -6.74 -13.24
N LYS A 410 -0.78 -7.23 -14.01
CA LYS A 410 -0.70 -8.56 -14.65
C LYS A 410 -1.08 -8.57 -16.13
N CYS A 411 -1.76 -7.54 -16.60
CA CYS A 411 -2.26 -7.44 -17.96
C CYS A 411 -1.55 -6.31 -18.70
N SER A 412 -0.83 -6.66 -19.76
CA SER A 412 -0.16 -5.72 -20.65
C SER A 412 -0.06 -6.32 -22.06
N PRO A 413 -0.15 -5.52 -23.14
CA PRO A 413 -0.34 -4.06 -23.16
C PRO A 413 -1.80 -3.63 -22.91
N ILE A 414 -1.98 -2.39 -22.43
CA ILE A 414 -3.27 -1.73 -22.30
C ILE A 414 -3.54 -0.92 -23.58
N PHE A 415 -4.75 -1.04 -24.11
CA PHE A 415 -5.23 -0.32 -25.29
C PHE A 415 -6.29 0.72 -24.90
N GLY A 416 -6.26 1.89 -25.54
CA GLY A 416 -7.12 3.03 -25.25
C GLY A 416 -6.30 4.32 -25.08
N PRO A 417 -6.92 5.40 -24.60
CA PRO A 417 -8.35 5.51 -24.29
C PRO A 417 -9.21 5.57 -25.57
N SER A 418 -10.46 5.12 -25.46
CA SER A 418 -11.56 5.66 -26.27
C SER A 418 -12.48 6.46 -25.36
N GLY A 419 -13.14 7.51 -25.87
CA GLY A 419 -14.09 8.32 -25.08
C GLY A 419 -13.64 9.74 -24.79
N ASP A 420 -12.51 10.17 -25.35
CA ASP A 420 -12.16 11.59 -25.54
C ASP A 420 -13.04 12.12 -26.69
N VAL A 421 -14.15 12.77 -26.34
CA VAL A 421 -15.21 13.14 -27.29
C VAL A 421 -14.80 14.38 -28.09
N ASN A 422 -14.04 15.27 -27.47
CA ASN A 422 -13.62 16.52 -28.06
C ASN A 422 -12.17 16.48 -28.60
N ASN A 423 -11.47 15.34 -28.47
CA ASN A 423 -10.11 15.08 -28.92
C ASN A 423 -9.08 16.07 -28.33
N ASN A 424 -9.30 16.53 -27.09
CA ASN A 424 -8.39 17.46 -26.43
C ASN A 424 -7.31 16.75 -25.60
N THR A 425 -7.31 15.41 -25.54
CA THR A 425 -6.40 14.57 -24.75
C THR A 425 -6.47 14.80 -23.24
N MET A 426 -7.59 15.34 -22.75
CA MET A 426 -7.88 15.55 -21.33
C MET A 426 -9.18 14.83 -20.96
N LEU A 427 -9.20 14.15 -19.81
CA LEU A 427 -10.43 13.56 -19.31
C LEU A 427 -11.29 14.66 -18.66
N ASP A 428 -12.26 15.14 -19.42
CA ASP A 428 -13.24 16.12 -18.97
C ASP A 428 -14.27 15.50 -18.01
N ILE A 429 -14.93 16.34 -17.21
CA ILE A 429 -15.90 15.90 -16.17
C ILE A 429 -17.12 15.14 -16.73
N SER A 430 -17.44 15.33 -18.01
CA SER A 430 -18.53 14.63 -18.70
C SER A 430 -18.07 13.41 -19.49
N GLU A 431 -16.77 13.16 -19.53
CA GLU A 431 -16.19 12.08 -20.31
C GLU A 431 -16.02 10.81 -19.50
N THR A 432 -15.98 9.71 -20.22
CA THR A 432 -15.68 8.40 -19.67
C THR A 432 -14.71 7.74 -20.61
N TRP A 433 -13.48 7.54 -20.13
CA TRP A 433 -12.44 6.93 -20.93
C TRP A 433 -12.41 5.43 -20.68
N LEU A 434 -12.41 4.68 -21.78
CA LEU A 434 -12.38 3.23 -21.76
C LEU A 434 -11.02 2.72 -22.21
N TYR A 435 -10.47 1.81 -21.42
CA TYR A 435 -9.29 1.05 -21.78
C TYR A 435 -9.59 -0.44 -21.72
N THR A 436 -8.80 -1.23 -22.45
CA THR A 436 -8.90 -2.68 -22.45
C THR A 436 -7.53 -3.34 -22.38
N CYS A 437 -7.48 -4.50 -21.75
CA CYS A 437 -6.34 -5.40 -21.83
C CYS A 437 -6.81 -6.84 -21.86
N ARG A 438 -6.16 -7.70 -22.66
CA ARG A 438 -6.52 -9.11 -22.79
C ARG A 438 -5.36 -9.99 -22.36
N MET A 439 -5.65 -11.00 -21.53
CA MET A 439 -4.67 -12.01 -21.14
C MET A 439 -5.31 -13.40 -21.03
N ASN A 440 -4.50 -14.45 -21.11
CA ASN A 440 -4.95 -15.82 -20.86
C ASN A 440 -4.68 -16.20 -19.40
N LEU A 441 -5.70 -16.66 -18.69
CA LEU A 441 -5.60 -17.11 -17.31
C LEU A 441 -5.60 -18.64 -17.27
N SER A 442 -4.69 -19.23 -16.49
CA SER A 442 -4.65 -20.67 -16.21
C SER A 442 -4.89 -21.00 -14.74
N VAL A 443 -4.90 -19.98 -13.86
CA VAL A 443 -5.08 -20.10 -12.42
C VAL A 443 -5.92 -18.94 -11.89
N ASN A 444 -6.48 -19.11 -10.69
CA ASN A 444 -7.15 -18.03 -9.97
C ASN A 444 -6.26 -16.79 -9.91
N THR A 445 -6.81 -15.65 -10.31
CA THR A 445 -6.03 -14.43 -10.50
C THR A 445 -6.73 -13.26 -9.84
N VAL A 446 -6.04 -12.64 -8.89
CA VAL A 446 -6.35 -11.28 -8.40
C VAL A 446 -5.62 -10.30 -9.30
N ASN A 447 -6.33 -9.38 -9.94
CA ASN A 447 -5.74 -8.41 -10.86
C ASN A 447 -6.08 -6.97 -10.45
N THR A 448 -5.10 -6.08 -10.45
CA THR A 448 -5.26 -4.69 -9.99
C THR A 448 -4.86 -3.71 -11.09
N GLY A 449 -5.80 -2.85 -11.46
CA GLY A 449 -5.56 -1.70 -12.31
C GLY A 449 -5.30 -0.46 -11.46
N THR A 450 -4.46 0.43 -11.96
CA THR A 450 -4.20 1.75 -11.38
C THR A 450 -4.41 2.80 -12.46
N ALA A 451 -5.25 3.79 -12.17
CA ALA A 451 -5.42 4.97 -13.00
C ALA A 451 -4.75 6.16 -12.31
N GLN A 452 -4.12 7.02 -13.10
CA GLN A 452 -3.59 8.29 -12.64
C GLN A 452 -3.96 9.40 -13.61
N GLY A 453 -4.07 10.63 -13.11
CA GLY A 453 -4.28 11.83 -13.91
C GLY A 453 -3.87 13.08 -13.15
N SER A 454 -3.52 14.14 -13.86
CA SER A 454 -2.99 15.37 -13.26
C SER A 454 -3.80 16.60 -13.66
N ALA A 455 -4.06 17.47 -12.68
CA ALA A 455 -4.60 18.80 -12.89
C ALA A 455 -4.01 19.75 -11.85
N ASN A 456 -3.84 21.03 -12.19
CA ASN A 456 -3.45 22.07 -11.23
C ASN A 456 -2.15 21.76 -10.46
N GLY A 457 -1.20 21.06 -11.09
CA GLY A 457 0.08 20.67 -10.45
C GLY A 457 -0.02 19.54 -9.43
N LEU A 458 -1.19 18.93 -9.29
CA LEU A 458 -1.45 17.78 -8.42
C LEU A 458 -1.76 16.54 -9.26
N THR A 459 -1.63 15.36 -8.66
CA THR A 459 -1.92 14.07 -9.31
C THR A 459 -2.93 13.31 -8.46
N ALA A 460 -3.99 12.83 -9.11
CA ALA A 460 -4.96 11.89 -8.55
C ALA A 460 -4.58 10.47 -8.99
N ILE A 461 -4.82 9.51 -8.09
CA ILE A 461 -4.56 8.09 -8.31
C ILE A 461 -5.76 7.32 -7.79
N ASP A 462 -6.20 6.31 -8.53
CA ASP A 462 -7.23 5.38 -8.10
C ASP A 462 -6.86 3.94 -8.45
N PHE A 463 -7.37 2.98 -7.65
CA PHE A 463 -7.06 1.56 -7.79
C PHE A 463 -8.35 0.76 -7.85
N SER A 464 -8.39 -0.21 -8.77
CA SER A 464 -9.53 -1.13 -8.85
C SER A 464 -9.06 -2.57 -9.02
N LEU A 465 -9.61 -3.45 -8.17
CA LEU A 465 -9.23 -4.85 -8.07
C LEU A 465 -10.34 -5.75 -8.60
N ALA A 466 -9.98 -6.74 -9.42
CA ALA A 466 -10.88 -7.78 -9.90
C ALA A 466 -10.31 -9.18 -9.67
N VAL A 467 -11.16 -10.12 -9.27
CA VAL A 467 -10.80 -11.52 -9.10
C VAL A 467 -11.45 -12.36 -10.19
N VAL A 468 -10.67 -13.25 -10.81
CA VAL A 468 -11.18 -14.28 -11.73
C VAL A 468 -10.75 -15.65 -11.22
N LEU A 469 -11.70 -16.57 -11.09
CA LEU A 469 -11.41 -17.96 -10.70
C LEU A 469 -11.36 -18.87 -11.92
N VAL A 470 -10.38 -19.76 -11.96
CA VAL A 470 -10.24 -20.79 -12.99
C VAL A 470 -10.50 -22.15 -12.35
N THR A 471 -11.48 -22.86 -12.89
CA THR A 471 -11.84 -24.18 -12.40
C THR A 471 -10.70 -25.16 -12.75
N PRO A 472 -10.14 -25.90 -11.78
CA PRO A 472 -9.10 -26.88 -12.08
C PRO A 472 -9.67 -27.98 -12.99
N PRO A 473 -8.85 -28.62 -13.84
CA PRO A 473 -9.30 -29.74 -14.65
C PRO A 473 -9.87 -30.83 -13.73
N SER A 474 -11.06 -31.33 -14.05
CA SER A 474 -11.56 -32.54 -13.41
C SER A 474 -10.56 -33.66 -13.66
N LEU A 475 -10.12 -34.37 -12.62
CA LEU A 475 -9.41 -35.63 -12.79
C LEU A 475 -10.24 -36.54 -13.70
N PRO A 476 -9.62 -37.31 -14.62
CA PRO A 476 -10.36 -38.33 -15.35
C PRO A 476 -11.09 -39.22 -14.35
N ASN A 477 -12.38 -39.50 -14.59
CA ASN A 477 -13.10 -40.49 -13.82
C ASN A 477 -12.40 -41.86 -14.00
N ALA A 478 -11.46 -42.18 -13.13
CA ALA A 478 -10.83 -43.50 -13.03
C ALA A 478 -11.64 -44.45 -12.13
N GLY A 479 -12.93 -44.16 -11.94
CA GLY A 479 -13.87 -45.04 -11.26
C GLY A 479 -14.56 -45.92 -12.28
N PHE A 480 -14.24 -47.22 -12.29
CA PHE A 480 -15.12 -48.22 -12.90
C PHE A 480 -16.51 -48.09 -12.27
N GLY A 481 -17.52 -47.77 -13.09
CA GLY A 481 -18.90 -47.72 -12.65
C GLY A 481 -19.41 -49.12 -12.26
N PRO A 482 -20.51 -49.21 -11.49
CA PRO A 482 -21.10 -50.50 -11.10
C PRO A 482 -21.58 -51.37 -12.28
N ASP A 483 -21.72 -50.77 -13.47
CA ASP A 483 -22.37 -51.39 -14.63
C ASP A 483 -21.40 -52.12 -15.59
N GLU A 484 -20.09 -52.11 -15.34
CA GLU A 484 -19.12 -52.88 -16.13
C GLU A 484 -18.78 -54.27 -15.55
N ARG A 485 -19.63 -54.84 -14.68
CA ARG A 485 -19.48 -56.26 -14.27
C ARG A 485 -19.88 -57.27 -15.35
N SER A 486 -20.44 -56.83 -16.48
CA SER A 486 -21.00 -57.74 -17.49
C SER A 486 -20.14 -57.93 -18.75
N ALA A 487 -18.96 -57.29 -18.85
CA ALA A 487 -18.11 -57.35 -20.05
C ALA A 487 -16.72 -57.99 -19.81
N ILE A 488 -16.52 -58.69 -18.69
CA ILE A 488 -15.30 -59.49 -18.49
C ILE A 488 -15.51 -60.86 -19.13
N SER A 489 -15.02 -61.01 -20.37
CA SER A 489 -14.75 -62.32 -20.96
C SER A 489 -13.83 -63.10 -20.02
N TRP A 490 -14.28 -64.28 -19.57
CA TRP A 490 -13.57 -65.19 -18.66
C TRP A 490 -12.19 -65.66 -19.20
N ASN A 491 -11.82 -65.31 -20.41
CA ASN A 491 -10.52 -65.67 -21.01
C ASN A 491 -9.31 -64.90 -20.46
N PHE A 492 -9.49 -63.84 -19.64
CA PHE A 492 -8.37 -63.09 -19.06
C PHE A 492 -8.02 -63.47 -17.61
N VAL A 493 -8.81 -64.30 -16.93
CA VAL A 493 -8.53 -64.71 -15.53
C VAL A 493 -7.63 -65.96 -15.44
N ALA A 494 -7.40 -66.67 -16.54
CA ALA A 494 -6.58 -67.89 -16.55
C ALA A 494 -5.06 -67.67 -16.80
N VAL A 495 -4.60 -66.47 -17.16
CA VAL A 495 -3.18 -66.24 -17.52
C VAL A 495 -2.37 -65.56 -16.40
N ALA A 496 -3.01 -64.88 -15.44
CA ALA A 496 -2.31 -64.25 -14.32
C ALA A 496 -2.11 -65.17 -13.09
N GLY A 497 -2.93 -66.23 -12.95
CA GLY A 497 -2.86 -67.15 -11.81
C GLY A 497 -1.74 -68.21 -11.89
N ALA A 498 -1.29 -68.58 -13.10
CA ALA A 498 -0.25 -69.58 -13.29
C ALA A 498 1.18 -69.04 -13.09
N PHE A 499 1.39 -67.73 -13.23
CA PHE A 499 2.72 -67.11 -13.11
C PHE A 499 3.17 -66.88 -11.66
N ILE A 500 2.26 -66.85 -10.69
CA ILE A 500 2.58 -66.61 -9.28
C ILE A 500 2.95 -67.93 -8.55
N VAL A 501 2.49 -69.09 -9.02
CA VAL A 501 2.84 -70.39 -8.41
C VAL A 501 4.17 -70.97 -8.92
N LEU A 502 4.60 -70.63 -10.14
CA LEU A 502 5.90 -71.06 -10.67
C LEU A 502 7.09 -70.22 -10.14
N LEU A 503 6.90 -68.94 -9.81
CA LEU A 503 7.99 -68.13 -9.25
C LEU A 503 8.25 -68.43 -7.76
N GLY A 504 7.22 -68.80 -6.99
CA GLY A 504 7.35 -69.20 -5.59
C GLY A 504 8.08 -70.53 -5.38
N SER A 505 7.96 -71.47 -6.33
CA SER A 505 8.60 -72.79 -6.25
C SER A 505 10.07 -72.80 -6.70
N LEU A 506 10.51 -71.83 -7.51
CA LEU A 506 11.91 -71.65 -7.91
C LEU A 506 12.77 -70.95 -6.83
N LEU A 507 12.19 -70.03 -6.06
CA LEU A 507 12.89 -69.34 -4.97
C LEU A 507 13.02 -70.18 -3.68
N ALA A 508 12.16 -71.18 -3.47
CA ALA A 508 12.25 -72.09 -2.33
C ALA A 508 13.29 -73.22 -2.51
N ARG A 509 13.69 -73.55 -3.74
CA ARG A 509 14.70 -74.60 -4.02
C ARG A 509 16.16 -74.15 -3.93
N LYS A 510 16.45 -72.84 -3.92
CA LYS A 510 17.84 -72.33 -3.84
C LYS A 510 18.39 -72.15 -2.42
N LYS A 511 17.60 -72.50 -1.38
CA LYS A 511 17.96 -72.33 0.04
C LYS A 511 18.15 -73.63 0.83
N ARG A 512 18.24 -74.78 0.16
CA ARG A 512 18.72 -76.03 0.76
C ARG A 512 19.78 -76.66 -0.14
N VAL A 513 20.88 -77.05 0.50
CA VAL A 513 22.08 -77.75 -0.01
C VAL A 513 23.22 -76.83 -0.49
N ILE A 514 24.26 -76.82 0.36
CA ILE A 514 25.71 -76.94 0.10
C ILE A 514 26.14 -76.76 -1.35
#